data_AF-A0A176S1W2-F1
#
_entry.id   AF-A0A176S1W2-F1
#
_cell.length_a   1.000
_cell.length_b   1.000
_cell.length_c   1.000
_cell.angle_alpha   90.00
_cell.angle_beta   90.00
_cell.angle_gamma   90.00
#
_symmetry.space_group_name_H-M   'P 1'
#
loop_
_entity.id
_entity.type
_entity.pdbx_description
1 polymer ?
#
loop_
_entity_poly.entity_id
_entity_poly.type
_entity_poly.pdbx_seq_one_letter_code
_entity_poly.pdbx_strand_id
1 'polypeptide(L)'
;MYNDFELQNTILSKQTAILKKVIGSRLLDIERWFVMSPERFLEDKKFAPVDFFPFNSGPTQFFFENNHIHTFDVYGEQLSLVLLPKPIRWDNFASVYRLSTYQPVPDAIRSCLNKTCVDVRFWLYND
;
A
#
# COMPACT_ATOMS: atom_id res chain seq x y z
N MET A 1 2.84 -16.92 7.93
CA MET A 1 1.88 -16.05 8.62
C MET A 1 2.58 -15.50 9.85
N TYR A 2 2.58 -14.19 10.05
CA TYR A 2 3.22 -13.55 11.21
C TYR A 2 2.33 -13.70 12.44
N ASN A 3 2.92 -13.84 13.62
CA ASN A 3 2.17 -13.78 14.88
C ASN A 3 1.94 -12.33 15.34
N ASP A 4 1.09 -12.14 16.34
CA ASP A 4 0.73 -10.80 16.85
C ASP A 4 1.94 -10.01 17.35
N PHE A 5 2.91 -10.66 18.01
CA PHE A 5 4.10 -9.99 18.50
C PHE A 5 5.00 -9.50 17.35
N GLU A 6 5.15 -10.30 16.30
CA GLU A 6 5.86 -9.89 15.08
C GLU A 6 5.15 -8.72 14.40
N LEU A 7 3.82 -8.78 14.25
CA LEU A 7 3.03 -7.72 13.64
C LEU A 7 3.08 -6.42 14.44
N GLN A 8 3.01 -6.50 15.77
CA GLN A 8 3.11 -5.33 16.64
C GLN A 8 4.45 -4.60 16.50
N ASN A 9 5.52 -5.33 16.17
CA ASN A 9 6.83 -4.72 15.91
C ASN A 9 6.92 -4.09 14.52
N THR A 10 6.03 -4.43 13.60
CA THR A 10 5.98 -3.86 12.24
C THR A 10 5.05 -2.65 12.08
N ILE A 11 4.38 -2.20 13.15
CA ILE A 11 3.54 -1.00 13.12
C ILE A 11 4.34 0.22 12.65
N LEU A 12 3.74 1.05 11.79
CA LEU A 12 4.42 2.17 11.13
C LEU A 12 5.12 3.14 12.10
N SER A 13 4.50 3.43 13.24
CA SER A 13 5.07 4.32 14.27
C SER A 13 6.38 3.81 14.87
N LYS A 14 6.66 2.50 14.78
CA LYS A 14 7.93 1.88 15.18
C LYS A 14 8.94 1.76 14.03
N GLN A 15 8.49 1.96 12.78
CA GLN A 15 9.27 1.75 11.56
C GLN A 15 9.73 3.06 10.90
N THR A 16 9.68 4.18 11.63
CA THR A 16 9.97 5.52 11.10
C THR A 16 11.35 5.63 10.46
N ALA A 17 12.39 5.02 11.03
CA ALA A 17 13.74 5.04 10.48
C ALA A 17 13.84 4.32 9.13
N ILE A 18 13.11 3.21 8.94
CA ILE A 18 13.07 2.49 7.67
C ILE A 18 12.32 3.33 6.63
N LEU A 19 11.15 3.84 6.99
CA LEU A 19 10.30 4.61 6.09
C LEU A 19 10.96 5.92 5.65
N LYS A 20 11.75 6.57 6.52
CA LYS A 20 12.49 7.80 6.15
C LYS A 20 13.59 7.56 5.10
N LYS A 21 13.99 6.32 4.82
CA LYS A 21 14.99 6.01 3.78
C LYS A 21 14.50 6.35 2.37
N VAL A 22 13.18 6.45 2.15
CA VAL A 22 12.64 6.83 0.84
C VAL A 22 12.66 8.34 0.60
N ILE A 23 12.93 9.17 1.61
CA ILE A 23 13.04 10.62 1.43
C ILE A 23 14.17 10.92 0.43
N GLY A 24 13.88 11.78 -0.54
CA GLY A 24 14.77 12.09 -1.67
C GLY A 24 14.66 11.09 -2.83
N SER A 25 13.96 9.96 -2.67
CA SER A 25 13.71 8.99 -3.74
C SER A 25 12.36 9.24 -4.41
N ARG A 26 12.29 9.01 -5.73
CA ARG A 26 11.05 9.13 -6.51
C ARG A 26 10.19 7.88 -6.40
N LEU A 27 8.88 8.04 -6.21
CA LEU A 27 7.91 6.95 -6.29
C LEU A 27 7.69 6.56 -7.75
N LEU A 28 7.97 5.31 -8.11
CA LEU A 28 7.91 4.81 -9.48
C LEU A 28 6.58 4.12 -9.79
N ASP A 29 6.09 3.28 -8.87
CA ASP A 29 4.80 2.61 -9.02
C ASP A 29 4.22 2.18 -7.67
N ILE A 30 2.93 1.86 -7.66
CA ILE A 30 2.22 1.23 -6.55
C ILE A 30 1.53 -0.03 -7.07
N GLU A 31 1.81 -1.17 -6.44
CA GLU A 31 1.13 -2.42 -6.69
C GLU A 31 0.15 -2.74 -5.57
N ARG A 32 -0.98 -3.32 -5.95
CA ARG A 32 -1.95 -3.90 -5.02
C ARG A 32 -2.18 -5.36 -5.33
N TRP A 33 -2.10 -6.17 -4.29
CA TRP A 33 -2.34 -7.60 -4.37
C TRP A 33 -3.75 -7.87 -3.89
N PHE A 34 -4.55 -8.51 -4.75
CA PHE A 34 -5.94 -8.77 -4.42
C PHE A 34 -6.43 -10.11 -4.99
N VAL A 35 -7.18 -10.86 -4.18
CA VAL A 35 -7.63 -12.23 -4.48
C VAL A 35 -8.81 -12.28 -5.46
N MET A 36 -9.42 -11.14 -5.75
CA MET A 36 -10.51 -11.01 -6.71
C MET A 36 -10.30 -9.80 -7.62
N SER A 37 -11.14 -9.66 -8.64
CA SER A 37 -11.15 -8.49 -9.52
C SER A 37 -11.71 -7.25 -8.80
N PRO A 38 -11.15 -6.05 -9.03
CA PRO A 38 -11.66 -4.79 -8.47
C PRO A 38 -13.14 -4.57 -8.74
N GLU A 39 -13.62 -4.94 -9.92
CA GLU A 39 -15.03 -4.76 -10.33
C GLU A 39 -15.97 -5.49 -9.35
N ARG A 40 -15.72 -6.78 -9.14
CA ARG A 40 -16.45 -7.61 -8.18
C ARG A 40 -16.38 -7.08 -6.75
N PHE A 41 -15.24 -6.56 -6.33
CA PHE A 41 -15.07 -6.02 -4.98
C PHE A 41 -15.91 -4.76 -4.74
N LEU A 42 -16.00 -3.89 -5.74
CA LEU A 42 -16.69 -2.60 -5.62
C LEU A 42 -18.21 -2.74 -5.74
N GLU A 43 -18.70 -3.73 -6.49
CA GLU A 43 -20.14 -4.07 -6.59
C GLU A 43 -20.77 -4.26 -5.20
N ASP A 44 -20.09 -5.00 -4.31
CA ASP A 44 -20.55 -5.28 -2.95
C ASP A 44 -20.56 -4.04 -2.03
N LYS A 45 -19.85 -2.98 -2.41
CA LYS A 45 -19.58 -1.82 -1.56
C LYS A 45 -20.22 -0.52 -2.03
N LYS A 46 -20.94 -0.53 -3.17
CA LYS A 46 -21.54 0.66 -3.79
C LYS A 46 -20.52 1.78 -4.08
N PHE A 47 -19.28 1.40 -4.41
CA PHE A 47 -18.22 2.35 -4.80
C PHE A 47 -18.05 2.42 -6.32
N ALA A 48 -17.46 3.51 -6.81
CA ALA A 48 -17.13 3.64 -8.22
C ALA A 48 -15.79 2.93 -8.53
N PRO A 49 -15.55 2.49 -9.78
CA PRO A 49 -14.28 1.87 -10.18
C PRO A 49 -13.02 2.67 -9.81
N VAL A 50 -13.10 4.01 -9.88
CA VAL A 50 -12.02 4.93 -9.49
C VAL A 50 -11.63 4.83 -8.01
N ASP A 51 -12.51 4.28 -7.17
CA ASP A 51 -12.32 4.21 -5.72
C ASP A 51 -11.45 3.03 -5.27
N PHE A 52 -11.12 2.10 -6.17
CA PHE A 52 -10.33 0.91 -5.83
C PHE A 52 -8.97 1.25 -5.21
N PHE A 53 -8.14 2.05 -5.90
CA PHE A 53 -6.82 2.44 -5.41
C PHE A 53 -6.83 3.35 -4.17
N PRO A 54 -7.78 4.30 -4.01
CA PRO A 54 -7.94 5.00 -2.74
C PRO A 54 -8.37 4.11 -1.56
N PHE A 55 -9.21 3.10 -1.80
CA PHE A 55 -9.74 2.24 -0.74
C PHE A 55 -8.63 1.38 -0.14
N ASN A 56 -8.49 1.20 1.18
CA ASN A 56 -7.42 0.34 1.73
C ASN A 56 -7.81 -1.16 1.68
N SER A 57 -7.65 -1.80 0.52
CA SER A 57 -7.97 -3.23 0.32
C SER A 57 -6.72 -4.07 0.08
N GLY A 58 -6.35 -4.85 1.09
CA GLY A 58 -5.27 -5.83 1.00
C GLY A 58 -3.86 -5.21 0.94
N PRO A 59 -2.84 -6.06 0.74
CA PRO A 59 -1.47 -5.61 0.76
C PRO A 59 -1.13 -4.68 -0.41
N THR A 60 -0.41 -3.61 -0.10
CA THR A 60 0.02 -2.59 -1.07
C THR A 60 1.52 -2.43 -1.05
N GLN A 61 2.17 -2.44 -2.22
CA GLN A 61 3.62 -2.34 -2.34
C GLN A 61 4.01 -1.10 -3.13
N PHE A 62 4.85 -0.26 -2.51
CA PHE A 62 5.34 0.98 -3.07
C PHE A 62 6.76 0.76 -3.59
N PHE A 63 7.00 1.15 -4.84
CA PHE A 63 8.29 1.04 -5.49
C PHE A 63 8.90 2.42 -5.63
N PHE A 64 10.01 2.66 -4.95
CA PHE A 64 10.79 3.87 -5.10
C PHE A 64 12.07 3.60 -5.91
N GLU A 65 12.73 4.66 -6.36
CA GLU A 65 14.08 4.60 -6.91
C GLU A 65 15.08 3.92 -5.95
N ASN A 66 16.24 3.53 -6.48
CA ASN A 66 17.29 2.82 -5.73
C ASN A 66 16.83 1.49 -5.12
N ASN A 67 15.82 0.86 -5.73
CA ASN A 67 15.27 -0.43 -5.31
C ASN A 67 14.70 -0.43 -3.88
N HIS A 68 14.28 0.74 -3.39
CA HIS A 68 13.57 0.85 -2.14
C HIS A 68 12.12 0.39 -2.33
N ILE A 69 11.78 -0.76 -1.73
CA ILE A 69 10.45 -1.35 -1.80
C ILE A 69 9.86 -1.40 -0.39
N HIS A 70 8.66 -0.87 -0.24
CA HIS A 70 7.94 -0.88 1.03
C HIS A 70 6.57 -1.51 0.84
N THR A 71 6.28 -2.53 1.63
CA THR A 71 5.04 -3.27 1.57
C THR A 71 4.23 -3.00 2.81
N PHE A 72 3.01 -2.53 2.60
CA PHE A 72 2.05 -2.19 3.63
C PHE A 72 0.93 -3.21 3.65
N ASP A 73 0.44 -3.53 4.83
CA ASP A 73 -0.74 -4.37 5.02
C ASP A 73 -1.54 -3.92 6.25
N VAL A 74 -2.73 -4.47 6.42
CA VAL A 74 -3.62 -4.18 7.56
C VAL A 74 -3.45 -5.24 8.62
N TYR A 75 -3.06 -4.81 9.83
CA TYR A 75 -3.19 -5.62 11.03
C TYR A 75 -4.59 -5.45 11.61
N GLY A 76 -5.49 -6.36 11.24
CA GLY A 76 -6.93 -6.28 11.54
C GLY A 76 -7.26 -6.18 13.03
N GLU A 77 -6.59 -6.96 13.88
CA GLU A 77 -6.84 -6.98 15.33
C GLU A 77 -6.59 -5.61 16.00
N GLN A 78 -5.70 -4.79 15.44
CA GLN A 78 -5.42 -3.44 15.96
C GLN A 78 -5.89 -2.32 15.02
N LEU A 79 -6.63 -2.66 13.96
CA LEU A 79 -7.08 -1.73 12.92
C LEU A 79 -5.95 -0.79 12.45
N SER A 80 -4.73 -1.32 12.35
CA SER A 80 -3.51 -0.54 12.14
C SER A 80 -2.82 -0.95 10.85
N LEU A 81 -2.09 -0.01 10.23
CA LEU A 81 -1.18 -0.33 9.13
C LEU A 81 0.15 -0.85 9.68
N VAL A 82 0.70 -1.86 8.99
CA VAL A 82 2.02 -2.42 9.27
C VAL A 82 2.92 -2.36 8.03
N LEU A 83 4.22 -2.25 8.24
CA LEU A 83 5.25 -2.38 7.20
C LEU A 83 5.81 -3.81 7.23
N LEU A 84 5.49 -4.61 6.21
CA LEU A 84 6.00 -5.98 6.13
C LEU A 84 7.53 -5.97 5.91
N PRO A 85 8.28 -6.88 6.56
CA PRO A 85 9.74 -6.86 6.55
C PRO A 85 10.35 -7.28 5.21
N LYS A 86 9.55 -7.84 4.30
CA LYS A 86 9.97 -8.28 2.97
C LYS A 86 8.91 -7.91 1.93
N PRO A 87 9.33 -7.58 0.70
CA PRO A 87 8.43 -7.45 -0.43
C PRO A 87 7.60 -8.72 -0.65
N ILE A 88 6.38 -8.53 -1.12
CA ILE A 88 5.52 -9.63 -1.56
C ILE A 88 6.15 -10.20 -2.82
N ARG A 89 6.27 -11.52 -2.84
CA ARG A 89 6.69 -12.26 -4.02
C ARG A 89 5.46 -12.81 -4.71
N TRP A 90 5.57 -13.00 -6.01
CA TRP A 90 4.50 -13.54 -6.82
C TRP A 90 3.92 -14.83 -6.23
N ASP A 91 2.60 -14.85 -6.19
CA ASP A 91 1.74 -15.86 -5.61
C ASP A 91 0.61 -16.11 -6.63
N ASN A 92 0.18 -17.37 -6.77
CA ASN A 92 -0.81 -17.79 -7.77
C ASN A 92 -2.28 -17.53 -7.36
N PHE A 93 -2.50 -17.03 -6.15
CA PHE A 93 -3.80 -16.81 -5.52
C PHE A 93 -4.26 -15.35 -5.58
N ALA A 94 -3.35 -14.41 -5.82
CA ALA A 94 -3.66 -12.99 -5.93
C ALA A 94 -3.23 -12.39 -7.28
N SER A 95 -4.09 -11.54 -7.83
CA SER A 95 -3.78 -10.71 -8.99
C SER A 95 -3.08 -9.42 -8.53
N VAL A 96 -2.23 -8.88 -9.41
CA VAL A 96 -1.49 -7.64 -9.17
C VAL A 96 -2.09 -6.53 -10.01
N TYR A 97 -2.47 -5.43 -9.36
CA TYR A 97 -2.96 -4.22 -10.01
C TYR A 97 -1.94 -3.11 -9.81
N ARG A 98 -1.43 -2.55 -10.92
CA ARG A 98 -0.42 -1.47 -10.92
C ARG A 98 -1.05 -0.13 -11.18
N LEU A 99 -0.76 0.85 -10.33
CA LEU A 99 -1.29 2.20 -10.45
C LEU A 99 -0.94 2.84 -11.80
N SER A 100 0.26 2.56 -12.32
CA SER A 100 0.73 3.06 -13.62
C SER A 100 -0.16 2.65 -14.81
N THR A 101 -0.74 1.45 -14.77
CA THR A 101 -1.47 0.85 -15.91
C THR A 101 -2.96 0.68 -15.65
N TYR A 102 -3.41 0.74 -14.39
CA TYR A 102 -4.81 0.56 -14.05
C TYR A 102 -5.65 1.78 -14.43
N GLN A 103 -6.86 1.53 -14.93
CA GLN A 103 -7.88 2.52 -15.25
C GLN A 103 -9.26 1.96 -14.90
N PRO A 104 -10.17 2.79 -14.37
CA PRO A 104 -10.00 4.22 -14.10
C PRO A 104 -9.33 4.49 -12.73
N VAL A 105 -8.59 5.60 -12.62
CA VAL A 105 -7.98 6.07 -11.35
C VAL A 105 -8.05 7.60 -11.31
N PRO A 106 -8.35 8.24 -10.17
CA PRO A 106 -8.32 9.70 -10.04
C PRO A 106 -6.94 10.27 -10.40
N ASP A 107 -6.92 11.36 -11.17
CA ASP A 107 -5.68 12.02 -11.58
C ASP A 107 -4.82 12.44 -10.38
N ALA A 108 -5.45 12.85 -9.28
CA ALA A 108 -4.74 13.19 -8.05
C ALA A 108 -3.87 12.03 -7.54
N ILE A 109 -4.38 10.79 -7.56
CA ILE A 109 -3.61 9.62 -7.12
C ILE A 109 -2.56 9.25 -8.17
N ARG A 110 -2.93 9.26 -9.46
CA ARG A 110 -1.98 9.01 -10.55
C ARG A 110 -0.80 9.99 -10.52
N SER A 111 -1.06 11.24 -10.13
CA SER A 111 -0.06 12.31 -10.04
C SER A 111 0.99 12.10 -8.94
N CYS A 112 0.76 11.16 -8.01
CA CYS A 112 1.75 10.76 -7.02
C CYS A 112 2.92 9.99 -7.64
N LEU A 113 2.70 9.33 -8.79
CA LEU A 113 3.77 8.67 -9.52
C LEU A 113 4.78 9.70 -10.04
N ASN A 114 6.05 9.30 -10.07
CA ASN A 114 7.18 10.13 -10.44
C ASN A 114 7.40 11.37 -9.55
N LYS A 115 6.81 11.42 -8.35
CA LYS A 115 7.08 12.46 -7.35
C LYS A 115 8.15 12.01 -6.38
N THR A 116 9.06 12.93 -6.05
CA THR A 116 10.05 12.73 -4.99
C THR A 116 9.39 12.77 -3.63
N CYS A 117 9.64 11.77 -2.80
CA CYS A 117 9.22 11.78 -1.41
C CYS A 117 10.03 12.83 -0.65
N VAL A 118 9.36 13.84 -0.09
CA VAL A 118 10.01 14.93 0.67
C VAL A 118 9.87 14.75 2.18
N ASP A 119 8.86 14.00 2.63
CA ASP A 119 8.53 13.80 4.02
C ASP A 119 7.66 12.53 4.18
N VAL A 120 7.66 11.94 5.37
CA VAL A 120 6.82 10.79 5.73
C VAL A 120 6.07 11.14 7.01
N ARG A 121 4.73 11.11 6.93
CA ARG A 121 3.83 11.40 8.04
C ARG A 121 2.93 10.22 8.35
N PHE A 122 2.57 10.09 9.62
CA PHE A 122 1.61 9.12 10.11
C PHE A 122 0.48 9.88 10.77
N TRP A 123 -0.75 9.51 10.41
CA TRP A 123 -1.93 9.99 11.07
C TRP A 123 -2.52 8.85 11.88
N LEU A 124 -2.74 9.11 13.16
CA LEU A 124 -3.60 8.27 13.97
C LEU A 124 -5.03 8.70 13.67
N TYR A 125 -5.88 7.74 13.39
CA TYR A 125 -7.30 7.99 13.32
C TYR A 125 -7.79 8.32 14.73
N ASN A 126 -8.37 9.51 14.89
CA ASN A 126 -9.01 9.95 16.12
C ASN A 126 -10.49 10.21 15.78
N ASP A 127 -11.39 9.59 16.52
CA ASP A 127 -12.83 9.86 16.47
C ASP A 127 -13.19 11.26 16.99
#